data_AF-A0ABD3YI87-F1
#
_entry.id   AF-A0ABD3YI87-F1
#
_cell.length_a   1.000
_cell.length_b   1.000
_cell.length_c   1.000
_cell.angle_alpha   90.00
_cell.angle_beta   90.00
_cell.angle_gamma   90.00
#
_symmetry.space_group_name_H-M   'P 1'
#
loop_
_entity.id
_entity.type
_entity.pdbx_description
1 polymer ?
#
loop_
_entity_poly.entity_id
_entity_poly.type
_entity_poly.pdbx_seq_one_letter_code
_entity_poly.pdbx_strand_id
1 'polypeptide(L)'
;MQADPIYVIAGAVSVAVILASAASHKWRAPGRFARQLEDYQLLPQALLKPAARVLPLLEGAVAFALLVPASRSLAALAAAALLALYAAAIGVNLWRGRRDIDCGCAGPDQAQPLRPVLLARNAVLIALALLASLQPQARELGLFDGFVTLAASAVALLLYVSADGLLANGPRLLKLIGR
;
A
#
# COMPACT_ATOMS: atom_id res chain seq x y z
N MET A 1 13.62 17.02 12.54
CA MET A 1 13.26 16.20 13.72
C MET A 1 13.94 14.87 13.57
N GLN A 2 14.74 14.47 14.55
CA GLN A 2 15.43 13.19 14.51
C GLN A 2 14.48 12.12 15.07
N ALA A 3 14.23 11.05 14.29
CA ALA A 3 13.36 9.95 14.70
C ALA A 3 14.18 8.75 15.15
N ASP A 4 13.66 7.99 16.12
CA ASP A 4 14.29 6.74 16.55
C ASP A 4 14.37 5.76 15.36
N PRO A 5 15.55 5.15 15.11
CA PRO A 5 15.76 4.25 13.98
C PRO A 5 14.76 3.08 13.93
N ILE A 6 14.24 2.63 15.07
CA ILE A 6 13.26 1.53 15.14
C ILE A 6 11.99 1.90 14.37
N TYR A 7 11.44 3.10 14.58
CA TYR A 7 10.21 3.52 13.89
C TYR A 7 10.44 3.74 12.40
N VAL A 8 11.59 4.30 12.02
CA VAL A 8 11.97 4.52 10.62
C VAL A 8 12.10 3.19 9.88
N ILE A 9 12.82 2.22 10.46
CA ILE A 9 13.05 0.91 9.84
C ILE A 9 11.76 0.09 9.83
N ALA A 10 11.00 0.05 10.93
CA ALA A 10 9.75 -0.69 11.00
C ALA A 10 8.71 -0.15 10.00
N GLY A 11 8.61 1.18 9.87
CA GLY A 11 7.78 1.82 8.86
C GLY A 11 8.21 1.46 7.44
N ALA A 12 9.52 1.53 7.17
CA ALA A 12 10.08 1.18 5.86
C ALA A 12 9.80 -0.28 5.48
N VAL A 13 10.03 -1.22 6.40
CA VAL A 13 9.78 -2.66 6.20
C VAL A 13 8.30 -2.92 5.96
N SER A 14 7.43 -2.32 6.77
CA SER A 14 5.98 -2.50 6.65
C SER A 14 5.48 -2.02 5.28
N VAL A 15 5.85 -0.80 4.88
CA VAL A 15 5.46 -0.24 3.57
C VAL A 15 6.07 -1.04 2.42
N ALA A 16 7.33 -1.47 2.53
CA ALA A 16 8.00 -2.28 1.52
C ALA A 16 7.28 -3.62 1.30
N VAL A 17 6.94 -4.34 2.38
CA VAL A 17 6.23 -5.62 2.28
C VAL A 17 4.83 -5.43 1.67
N ILE A 18 4.13 -4.37 2.04
CA ILE A 18 2.80 -4.06 1.49
C ILE A 18 2.88 -3.75 -0.01
N LEU A 19 3.83 -2.91 -0.44
CA LEU A 19 4.03 -2.59 -1.85
C LEU A 19 4.50 -3.81 -2.65
N ALA A 20 5.41 -4.62 -2.10
CA ALA A 20 5.86 -5.85 -2.74
C ALA A 20 4.71 -6.86 -2.91
N SER A 21 3.86 -6.99 -1.89
CA SER A 21 2.64 -7.81 -1.96
C SER A 21 1.71 -7.32 -3.07
N ALA A 22 1.38 -6.02 -3.09
CA ALA A 22 0.54 -5.41 -4.12
C ALA A 22 1.11 -5.60 -5.54
N ALA A 23 2.41 -5.35 -5.72
CA ALA A 23 3.11 -5.55 -6.98
C ALA A 23 3.02 -7.01 -7.45
N SER A 24 3.25 -7.96 -6.54
CA SER A 24 3.22 -9.40 -6.86
C SER A 24 1.85 -9.85 -7.35
N HIS A 25 0.76 -9.34 -6.76
CA HIS A 25 -0.60 -9.66 -7.17
C HIS A 25 -0.93 -9.09 -8.54
N LYS A 26 -0.52 -7.85 -8.82
CA LYS A 26 -0.77 -7.19 -10.11
C LYS A 26 0.06 -7.80 -11.24
N TRP A 27 1.28 -8.26 -10.94
CA TRP A 27 2.13 -8.98 -11.91
C TRP A 27 1.61 -10.36 -12.27
N ARG A 28 0.99 -11.09 -11.34
CA ARG A 28 0.40 -12.41 -11.62
C ARG A 28 -0.82 -12.34 -12.53
N ALA A 29 -1.56 -11.23 -12.51
CA ALA A 29 -2.79 -11.06 -13.29
C ALA A 29 -2.88 -9.68 -13.98
N PRO A 30 -1.96 -9.34 -14.91
CA PRO A 30 -1.87 -8.01 -15.50
C PRO A 30 -3.13 -7.65 -16.33
N GLY A 31 -3.79 -8.65 -16.92
CA GLY A 31 -5.06 -8.44 -17.64
C GLY A 31 -6.22 -8.03 -16.72
N ARG A 32 -6.25 -8.55 -15.49
CA ARG A 32 -7.25 -8.14 -14.48
C ARG A 32 -6.96 -6.72 -13.99
N PHE A 33 -5.70 -6.41 -13.71
CA PHE A 33 -5.31 -5.06 -13.29
C PHE A 33 -5.55 -4.02 -14.39
N ALA A 34 -5.37 -4.37 -15.67
CA ALA A 34 -5.70 -3.47 -16.78
C ALA A 34 -7.20 -3.15 -16.86
N ARG A 35 -8.08 -4.15 -16.67
CA ARG A 35 -9.55 -3.93 -16.58
C ARG A 35 -9.91 -3.07 -15.38
N GLN A 36 -9.27 -3.31 -14.26
CA GLN A 36 -9.45 -2.48 -13.07
C GLN A 36 -9.04 -1.03 -13.33
N LEU A 37 -7.91 -0.76 -13.99
CA LEU A 37 -7.54 0.60 -14.39
C LEU A 37 -8.52 1.23 -15.37
N GLU A 38 -9.14 0.42 -16.24
CA GLU A 38 -10.20 0.86 -17.16
C GLU A 38 -11.44 1.33 -16.38
N ASP A 39 -11.86 0.56 -15.37
CA ASP A 39 -13.02 0.88 -14.53
C ASP A 39 -12.86 2.22 -13.79
N TYR A 40 -11.62 2.62 -13.45
CA TYR A 40 -11.35 3.92 -12.84
C TYR A 40 -11.68 5.10 -13.78
N GLN A 41 -11.66 4.89 -15.11
CA GLN A 41 -11.89 5.92 -16.13
C GLN A 41 -11.06 7.19 -15.89
N LEU A 42 -9.78 7.00 -15.54
CA LEU A 42 -8.81 8.09 -15.35
C LEU A 42 -7.74 8.13 -16.44
N LEU A 43 -7.54 7.02 -17.15
CA LEU A 43 -6.54 6.88 -18.22
C LEU A 43 -7.23 6.62 -19.57
N PRO A 44 -6.68 7.14 -20.68
CA PRO A 44 -7.12 6.77 -22.02
C PRO A 44 -6.78 5.31 -22.33
N GLN A 45 -7.55 4.67 -23.21
CA GLN A 45 -7.39 3.24 -23.54
C GLN A 45 -5.97 2.84 -23.98
N ALA A 46 -5.28 3.74 -24.70
CA ALA A 46 -3.90 3.53 -25.13
C ALA A 46 -2.90 3.39 -23.96
N LEU A 47 -3.19 4.02 -22.81
CA LEU A 47 -2.32 4.02 -21.63
C LEU A 47 -2.64 2.91 -20.62
N LEU A 48 -3.76 2.20 -20.76
CA LEU A 48 -4.15 1.14 -19.81
C LEU A 48 -3.15 -0.01 -19.74
N LYS A 49 -2.77 -0.56 -20.91
CA LYS A 49 -1.80 -1.67 -21.00
C LYS A 49 -0.40 -1.29 -20.48
N PRO A 50 0.21 -0.14 -20.85
CA PRO A 50 1.49 0.24 -20.31
C PRO A 50 1.39 0.58 -18.81
N ALA A 51 0.36 1.29 -18.35
CA ALA A 51 0.17 1.58 -16.94
C ALA A 51 0.03 0.31 -16.09
N ALA A 52 -0.69 -0.70 -16.59
CA ALA A 52 -0.86 -1.98 -15.92
C ALA A 52 0.46 -2.77 -15.74
N ARG A 53 1.49 -2.48 -16.55
CA ARG A 53 2.83 -3.08 -16.42
C ARG A 53 3.78 -2.22 -15.61
N VAL A 54 3.77 -0.91 -15.86
CA VAL A 54 4.68 0.07 -15.25
C VAL A 54 4.37 0.28 -13.78
N LEU A 55 3.09 0.36 -13.38
CA LEU A 55 2.74 0.58 -11.97
C LEU A 55 3.26 -0.52 -11.05
N PRO A 56 3.05 -1.82 -11.32
CA PRO A 56 3.60 -2.88 -10.48
C PRO A 56 5.14 -2.93 -10.48
N LEU A 57 5.77 -2.57 -11.61
CA LEU A 57 7.23 -2.42 -11.69
C LEU A 57 7.72 -1.33 -10.73
N LEU A 58 7.05 -0.17 -10.73
CA LEU A 58 7.37 0.93 -9.83
C LEU A 58 7.13 0.55 -8.36
N GLU A 59 6.01 -0.12 -8.05
CA GLU A 59 5.73 -0.60 -6.70
C GLU A 59 6.82 -1.57 -6.20
N GLY A 60 7.24 -2.52 -7.04
CA GLY A 60 8.31 -3.46 -6.72
C GLY A 60 9.67 -2.79 -6.56
N ALA A 61 10.01 -1.86 -7.45
CA ALA A 61 11.26 -1.10 -7.39
C ALA A 61 11.34 -0.24 -6.12
N VAL A 62 10.26 0.45 -5.78
CA VAL A 62 10.15 1.27 -4.57
C VAL A 62 10.22 0.40 -3.31
N ALA A 63 9.54 -0.76 -3.31
CA ALA A 63 9.61 -1.72 -2.21
C ALA A 63 11.04 -2.19 -1.95
N PHE A 64 11.80 -2.52 -3.01
CA PHE A 64 13.20 -2.93 -2.87
C PHE A 64 14.08 -1.76 -2.40
N ALA A 65 13.91 -0.57 -2.98
CA ALA A 65 14.70 0.61 -2.65
C ALA A 65 14.47 1.12 -1.21
N LEU A 66 13.31 0.83 -0.60
CA LEU A 66 13.01 1.11 0.80
C LEU A 66 13.87 0.29 1.78
N LEU A 67 14.24 -0.94 1.39
CA LEU A 67 15.04 -1.82 2.22
C LEU A 67 16.53 -1.43 2.20
N VAL A 68 16.98 -0.75 1.14
CA VAL A 68 18.35 -0.27 1.00
C VAL A 68 18.52 1.05 1.77
N PRO A 69 19.35 1.10 2.83
CA PRO A 69 19.48 2.31 3.67
C PRO A 69 19.86 3.57 2.91
N ALA A 70 20.72 3.45 1.89
CA ALA A 70 21.19 4.59 1.08
C ALA A 70 20.10 5.26 0.24
N SER A 71 19.11 4.48 -0.25
CA SER A 71 18.00 5.02 -1.06
C SER A 71 16.70 5.18 -0.27
N ARG A 72 16.66 4.76 1.00
CA ARG A 72 15.42 4.67 1.79
C ARG A 72 14.63 5.97 1.83
N SER A 73 15.29 7.11 2.06
CA SER A 73 14.60 8.40 2.17
C SER A 73 13.86 8.76 0.88
N LEU A 74 14.54 8.64 -0.27
CA LEU A 74 13.97 8.92 -1.58
C LEU A 74 12.90 7.88 -1.94
N ALA A 75 13.14 6.60 -1.67
CA ALA A 75 12.19 5.52 -1.89
C ALA A 75 10.92 5.69 -1.05
N ALA A 76 11.05 6.15 0.19
CA ALA A 76 9.92 6.43 1.08
C ALA A 76 9.05 7.60 0.58
N LEU A 77 9.67 8.65 0.02
CA LEU A 77 8.93 9.73 -0.65
C LEU A 77 8.22 9.21 -1.91
N ALA A 78 8.88 8.37 -2.71
CA ALA A 78 8.27 7.75 -3.88
C ALA A 78 7.09 6.83 -3.49
N ALA A 79 7.22 6.07 -2.39
CA ALA A 79 6.14 5.26 -1.84
C ALA A 79 4.94 6.12 -1.41
N ALA A 80 5.20 7.22 -0.68
CA ALA A 80 4.17 8.16 -0.29
C ALA A 80 3.46 8.77 -1.51
N ALA A 81 4.20 9.12 -2.57
CA ALA A 81 3.64 9.64 -3.81
C ALA A 81 2.77 8.60 -4.55
N LEU A 82 3.22 7.34 -4.64
CA LEU A 82 2.45 6.25 -5.24
C LEU A 82 1.15 5.99 -4.45
N LEU A 83 1.24 5.93 -3.13
CA LEU A 83 0.07 5.74 -2.26
C LEU A 83 -0.89 6.93 -2.34
N ALA A 84 -0.38 8.16 -2.45
CA ALA A 84 -1.19 9.36 -2.66
C ALA A 84 -1.88 9.34 -4.03
N LEU A 85 -1.19 8.87 -5.08
CA LEU A 85 -1.80 8.69 -6.40
C LEU A 85 -2.96 7.69 -6.35
N TYR A 86 -2.78 6.54 -5.67
CA TYR A 86 -3.86 5.59 -5.45
C TYR A 86 -5.02 6.18 -4.64
N ALA A 87 -4.71 6.91 -3.56
CA ALA A 87 -5.72 7.58 -2.75
C ALA A 87 -6.51 8.62 -3.56
N ALA A 88 -5.84 9.41 -4.40
CA ALA A 88 -6.48 10.39 -5.28
C ALA A 88 -7.38 9.69 -6.31
N ALA A 89 -6.89 8.62 -6.95
CA ALA A 89 -7.67 7.84 -7.90
C ALA A 89 -8.95 7.26 -7.27
N ILE A 90 -8.85 6.72 -6.04
CA ILE A 90 -9.99 6.25 -5.25
C ILE A 90 -10.92 7.42 -4.90
N GLY A 91 -10.37 8.54 -4.43
CA GLY A 91 -11.14 9.72 -4.02
C GLY A 91 -11.96 10.32 -5.15
N VAL A 92 -11.39 10.44 -6.34
CA VAL A 92 -12.10 10.92 -7.55
C VAL A 92 -13.26 9.98 -7.89
N ASN A 93 -13.07 8.67 -7.82
CA ASN A 93 -14.12 7.70 -8.11
C ASN A 93 -15.23 7.69 -7.05
N LEU A 94 -14.87 7.82 -5.77
CA LEU A 94 -15.84 7.98 -4.68
C LEU A 94 -16.66 9.26 -4.85
N TRP A 95 -16.05 10.37 -5.25
CA TRP A 95 -16.73 11.63 -5.53
C TRP A 95 -17.68 11.53 -6.73
N ARG A 96 -17.31 10.73 -7.75
CA ARG A 96 -18.17 10.38 -8.89
C ARG A 96 -19.26 9.34 -8.54
N GLY A 97 -19.36 8.90 -7.29
CA GLY A 97 -20.36 7.92 -6.84
C GLY A 97 -20.07 6.46 -7.21
N ARG A 98 -18.91 6.18 -7.82
CA ARG A 98 -18.53 4.84 -8.29
C ARG A 98 -17.85 4.04 -7.18
N ARG A 99 -18.63 3.17 -6.53
CA ARG A 99 -18.24 2.41 -5.34
C ARG A 99 -18.06 0.91 -5.60
N ASP A 100 -18.49 0.45 -6.77
CA ASP A 100 -18.48 -0.93 -7.25
C ASP A 100 -17.16 -1.35 -7.92
N ILE A 101 -16.24 -0.38 -8.09
CA ILE A 101 -14.90 -0.63 -8.60
C ILE A 101 -14.08 -1.35 -7.50
N ASP A 102 -13.12 -2.17 -7.91
CA ASP A 102 -12.18 -2.84 -6.99
C ASP A 102 -10.96 -1.94 -6.73
N CYS A 103 -10.46 -1.89 -5.49
CA CYS A 103 -9.23 -1.19 -5.12
C CYS A 103 -7.95 -1.84 -5.70
N GLY A 104 -7.91 -3.16 -5.81
CA GLY A 104 -6.80 -3.89 -6.46
C GLY A 104 -5.54 -4.06 -5.62
N CYS A 105 -5.53 -3.50 -4.41
CA CYS A 105 -4.41 -3.63 -3.47
C CYS A 105 -4.47 -4.89 -2.59
N ALA A 106 -5.62 -5.58 -2.51
CA ALA A 106 -5.87 -6.74 -1.64
C ALA A 106 -5.63 -8.11 -2.33
N GLY A 107 -5.26 -8.11 -3.61
CA GLY A 107 -5.02 -9.31 -4.40
C GLY A 107 -6.26 -9.83 -5.16
N PRO A 108 -6.07 -10.80 -6.07
CA PRO A 108 -7.08 -11.22 -7.05
C PRO A 108 -8.35 -11.82 -6.45
N ASP A 109 -8.29 -12.49 -5.30
CA ASP A 109 -9.45 -13.21 -4.72
C ASP A 109 -10.24 -12.36 -3.72
N GLN A 110 -9.84 -11.10 -3.52
CA GLN A 110 -10.45 -10.17 -2.57
C GLN A 110 -10.97 -8.93 -3.30
N ALA A 111 -12.04 -9.10 -4.08
CA ALA A 111 -12.73 -7.98 -4.72
C ALA A 111 -13.27 -7.03 -3.64
N GLN A 112 -12.63 -5.87 -3.50
CA GLN A 112 -12.91 -4.94 -2.43
C GLN A 112 -13.53 -3.66 -3.00
N PRO A 113 -14.85 -3.44 -2.82
CA PRO A 113 -15.51 -2.26 -3.35
C PRO A 113 -14.88 -0.98 -2.77
N LEU A 114 -14.84 0.09 -3.57
CA LEU A 114 -14.34 1.39 -3.12
C LEU A 114 -15.20 1.90 -1.94
N ARG A 115 -14.56 2.04 -0.78
CA ARG A 115 -15.14 2.59 0.44
C ARG A 115 -14.25 3.71 0.98
N PRO A 116 -14.81 4.74 1.63
CA PRO A 116 -14.01 5.83 2.21
C PRO A 116 -12.92 5.37 3.19
N VAL A 117 -13.11 4.23 3.85
CA VAL A 117 -12.10 3.60 4.71
C VAL A 117 -10.78 3.28 3.99
N LEU A 118 -10.81 3.08 2.67
CA LEU A 118 -9.59 2.90 1.87
C LEU A 118 -8.75 4.17 1.80
N LEU A 119 -9.37 5.36 1.86
CA LEU A 119 -8.65 6.62 1.95
C LEU A 119 -7.94 6.73 3.31
N ALA A 120 -8.60 6.32 4.39
CA ALA A 120 -7.99 6.26 5.71
C ALA A 120 -6.81 5.27 5.75
N ARG A 121 -6.98 4.07 5.16
CA ARG A 121 -5.89 3.09 5.01
C ARG A 121 -4.69 3.69 4.27
N ASN A 122 -4.91 4.30 3.10
CA ASN A 122 -3.82 4.93 2.34
C ASN A 122 -3.19 6.10 3.11
N ALA A 123 -3.98 6.91 3.83
CA ALA A 123 -3.44 8.00 4.65
C ALA A 123 -2.49 7.48 5.75
N VAL A 124 -2.84 6.36 6.40
CA VAL A 124 -1.96 5.71 7.40
C VAL A 124 -0.67 5.20 6.73
N LEU A 125 -0.76 4.56 5.57
CA LEU A 125 0.43 4.08 4.85
C LEU A 125 1.32 5.23 4.37
N ILE A 126 0.72 6.34 3.92
CA ILE A 126 1.44 7.57 3.56
C ILE A 126 2.16 8.11 4.78
N ALA A 127 1.51 8.17 5.95
CA ALA A 127 2.15 8.62 7.18
C ALA A 127 3.33 7.72 7.57
N LEU A 128 3.20 6.40 7.47
CA LEU A 128 4.30 5.45 7.70
C LEU A 128 5.44 5.63 6.70
N ALA A 129 5.13 5.87 5.42
CA ALA A 129 6.13 6.17 4.40
C ALA A 129 6.86 7.50 4.69
N LEU A 130 6.14 8.55 5.09
CA LEU A 130 6.75 9.82 5.47
C LEU A 130 7.62 9.68 6.72
N LEU A 131 7.20 8.89 7.72
CA LEU A 131 8.05 8.55 8.88
C LEU A 131 9.33 7.83 8.45
N ALA A 132 9.23 6.88 7.52
CA ALA A 132 10.38 6.18 6.96
C ALA A 132 11.33 7.07 6.13
N SER A 133 10.86 8.24 5.69
CA SER A 133 11.68 9.22 4.96
C SER A 133 12.57 10.07 5.87
N LEU A 134 12.29 10.10 7.17
CA LEU A 134 13.05 10.89 8.13
C LEU A 134 14.45 10.31 8.32
N GLN A 135 15.42 11.20 8.59
CA GLN A 135 16.77 10.77 8.90
C GLN A 135 16.80 10.12 10.30
N PRO A 136 17.21 8.84 10.40
CA PRO A 136 17.31 8.17 11.68
C PRO A 136 18.45 8.76 12.50
N GLN A 137 18.30 8.75 13.82
CA GLN A 137 19.40 9.09 14.73
C GLN A 137 20.58 8.14 14.52
N ALA A 138 21.81 8.70 14.54
CA ALA A 138 23.04 7.92 14.56
C ALA A 138 23.19 7.28 15.94
N ARG A 139 22.54 6.13 16.12
CA ARG A 139 22.59 5.30 17.31
C ARG A 139 22.92 3.87 16.89
N GLU A 140 23.81 3.21 17.62
CA GLU A 140 24.09 1.79 17.38
C GLU A 140 22.86 0.95 17.70
N LEU A 141 22.46 0.12 16.73
CA LEU A 141 21.36 -0.83 16.89
C LEU A 141 21.89 -2.08 17.61
N GLY A 142 21.43 -2.28 18.85
CA GLY A 142 21.68 -3.53 19.57
C GLY A 142 20.82 -4.67 19.04
N LEU A 143 21.13 -5.90 19.45
CA LEU A 143 20.31 -7.09 19.14
C LEU A 143 18.85 -6.92 19.60
N PHE A 144 18.65 -6.28 20.76
CA PHE A 144 17.32 -5.98 21.28
C PHE A 144 16.55 -5.00 20.38
N ASP A 145 17.19 -3.95 19.87
CA ASP A 145 16.56 -3.00 18.95
C ASP A 145 16.16 -3.68 17.63
N GLY A 146 16.97 -4.63 17.16
CA GLY A 146 16.65 -5.49 16.01
C GLY A 146 15.41 -6.35 16.25
N PHE A 147 15.31 -7.00 17.41
CA PHE A 147 14.13 -7.77 17.82
C PHE A 147 12.87 -6.89 17.87
N VAL A 148 12.95 -5.72 18.51
CA VAL A 148 11.83 -4.77 18.60
C VAL A 148 11.39 -4.31 17.22
N THR A 149 12.34 -4.01 16.32
CA THR A 149 12.04 -3.61 14.94
C THR A 149 11.29 -4.70 14.17
N LEU A 150 11.74 -5.94 14.29
CA LEU A 150 11.08 -7.09 13.65
C LEU A 150 9.67 -7.31 14.22
N ALA A 151 9.54 -7.29 15.55
CA ALA A 151 8.26 -7.46 16.23
C ALA A 151 7.27 -6.34 15.86
N ALA A 152 7.71 -5.08 15.85
CA ALA A 152 6.90 -3.93 15.47
C ALA A 152 6.42 -4.03 14.00
N SER A 153 7.32 -4.43 13.09
CA SER A 153 6.98 -4.66 11.68
C SER A 153 5.96 -5.79 11.53
N ALA A 154 6.15 -6.91 12.24
CA ALA A 154 5.23 -8.04 12.21
C ALA A 154 3.84 -7.65 12.73
N VAL A 155 3.76 -6.93 13.84
CA VAL A 155 2.49 -6.42 14.39
C VAL A 155 1.81 -5.48 13.40
N ALA A 156 2.54 -4.53 12.81
CA ALA A 156 1.99 -3.61 11.83
C ALA A 156 1.42 -4.35 10.60
N LEU A 157 2.13 -5.36 10.11
CA LEU A 157 1.69 -6.19 8.98
C LEU A 157 0.47 -7.05 9.34
N LEU A 158 0.44 -7.65 10.54
CA LEU A 158 -0.71 -8.42 11.00
C LEU A 158 -1.95 -7.53 11.13
N LEU A 159 -1.82 -6.35 11.74
CA LEU A 159 -2.91 -5.38 11.83
C LEU A 159 -3.41 -4.98 10.45
N TYR A 160 -2.49 -4.73 9.51
CA TYR A 160 -2.83 -4.41 8.14
C TYR A 160 -3.59 -5.55 7.44
N VAL A 161 -3.09 -6.78 7.50
CA VAL A 161 -3.73 -7.96 6.88
C VAL A 161 -5.10 -8.23 7.50
N SER A 162 -5.23 -8.13 8.83
CA SER A 162 -6.50 -8.30 9.52
C SER A 162 -7.51 -7.22 9.14
N ALA A 163 -7.08 -5.95 9.08
CA ALA A 163 -7.94 -4.85 8.66
C ALA A 163 -8.39 -5.03 7.20
N ASP A 164 -7.47 -5.39 6.30
CA ASP A 164 -7.77 -5.60 4.89
C ASP A 164 -8.72 -6.78 4.68
N GLY A 165 -8.48 -7.90 5.37
CA GLY A 165 -9.36 -9.07 5.36
C GLY A 165 -10.75 -8.78 5.94
N LEU A 166 -10.86 -7.96 6.98
CA LEU A 166 -12.15 -7.53 7.52
C LEU A 166 -12.91 -6.66 6.52
N LEU A 167 -12.20 -5.76 5.83
CA LEU A 167 -12.81 -4.88 4.83
C LEU A 167 -13.25 -5.65 3.58
N ALA A 168 -12.48 -6.64 3.13
CA ALA A 168 -12.82 -7.51 2.01
C ALA A 168 -14.02 -8.42 2.34
N ASN A 169 -14.11 -8.92 3.57
CA ASN A 169 -15.21 -9.80 4.01
C ASN A 169 -16.44 -9.05 4.53
N GLY A 170 -16.36 -7.75 4.79
CA GLY A 170 -17.45 -6.93 5.33
C GLY A 170 -18.80 -7.11 4.60
N PRO A 171 -18.85 -7.05 3.25
CA PRO A 171 -20.10 -7.28 2.52
C PRO A 171 -20.70 -8.68 2.72
N ARG A 172 -19.85 -9.71 2.90
CA ARG A 172 -20.31 -11.09 3.16
C ARG A 172 -20.83 -11.23 4.59
N LEU A 173 -20.17 -10.59 5.55
CA LEU A 173 -20.60 -10.57 6.95
C LEU A 173 -21.95 -9.87 7.12
N LEU A 174 -22.18 -8.74 6.45
CA LEU A 174 -23.46 -8.03 6.51
C LEU A 174 -24.62 -8.90 5.98
N LYS A 175 -24.41 -9.61 4.87
CA LYS A 175 -25.39 -10.57 4.33
C LYS A 175 -25.75 -11.68 5.33
N LEU A 176 -24.77 -12.18 6.11
CA LEU A 176 -25.01 -13.20 7.14
C LEU A 176 -25.83 -12.65 8.33
N ILE A 177 -25.73 -11.35 8.61
CA ILE A 177 -26.44 -10.66 9.70
C ILE A 177 -27.81 -10.13 9.20
N GLY A 178 -28.17 -10.39 7.94
CA GLY A 178 -29.44 -9.96 7.35
C GLY A 178 -29.52 -8.44 7.06
N ARG A 179 -28.37 -7.79 6.86
CA ARG A 179 -28.26 -6.36 6.49
C ARG A 179 -27.68 -6.17 5.10
#